data_AF-A0A7C9RJN8-F1
#
_entry.id   AF-A0A7C9RJN8-F1
#
_cell.length_a   1.000
_cell.length_b   1.000
_cell.length_c   1.000
_cell.angle_alpha   90.00
_cell.angle_beta   90.00
_cell.angle_gamma   90.00
#
_symmetry.space_group_name_H-M   'P 1'
#
loop_
_entity.id
_entity.type
_entity.pdbx_description
1 polymer ?
#
loop_
_entity_poly.entity_id
_entity_poly.type
_entity_poly.pdbx_seq_one_letter_code
_entity_poly.pdbx_strand_id
1 'polypeptide(L)'
;MPKNPDRILYKIVPLLIALLCAPFLGAMPGVAASALHFSFDRPIDGSAAPFILASSKGLFRAEGLNVTTDAATGSQDAIARVASGNSDMALADINALIRYRDTEGSL
;
A
#
# COMPACT_ATOMS: atom_id res chain seq x y z
N MET A 1 15.09 -7.16 -64.56
CA MET A 1 15.72 -7.19 -63.21
C MET A 1 14.88 -8.08 -62.31
N PRO A 2 15.26 -9.34 -62.03
CA PRO A 2 14.50 -10.19 -61.11
C PRO A 2 14.69 -9.71 -59.67
N LYS A 3 13.58 -9.52 -58.95
CA LYS A 3 13.55 -9.11 -57.54
C LYS A 3 13.83 -10.37 -56.70
N ASN A 4 15.04 -10.49 -56.13
CA ASN A 4 15.46 -11.70 -55.41
C ASN A 4 14.63 -11.91 -54.12
N PRO A 5 13.79 -12.95 -54.03
CA PRO A 5 12.85 -13.14 -52.92
C PRO A 5 13.57 -13.42 -51.58
N ASP A 6 14.81 -13.92 -51.62
CA ASP A 6 15.56 -14.33 -50.43
C ASP A 6 15.97 -13.15 -49.54
N ARG A 7 16.13 -11.94 -50.11
CA ARG A 7 16.49 -10.72 -49.36
C ARG A 7 15.33 -10.18 -48.54
N ILE A 8 14.10 -10.52 -48.92
CA ILE A 8 12.88 -10.12 -48.24
C ILE A 8 12.65 -11.07 -47.07
N LEU A 9 12.81 -12.37 -47.27
CA LEU A 9 12.62 -13.39 -46.23
C LEU A 9 13.56 -13.19 -45.02
N TYR A 10 14.84 -12.85 -45.23
CA TYR A 10 15.81 -12.60 -44.15
C TYR A 10 15.46 -11.38 -43.28
N LYS A 11 14.64 -10.44 -43.77
CA LYS A 11 14.21 -9.25 -43.01
C LYS A 11 12.92 -9.48 -42.23
N ILE A 12 12.01 -10.30 -42.76
CA ILE A 12 10.68 -10.51 -42.16
C ILE A 12 10.76 -11.49 -40.98
N VAL A 13 11.59 -12.52 -41.08
CA VAL A 13 11.74 -13.55 -40.03
C VAL A 13 12.21 -12.97 -38.69
N PRO A 14 13.28 -12.16 -38.59
CA PRO A 14 13.69 -11.57 -37.31
C PRO A 14 12.68 -10.53 -36.79
N LEU A 15 11.96 -9.85 -37.68
CA LEU A 15 10.88 -8.91 -37.31
C LEU A 15 9.68 -9.67 -36.70
N LEU A 16 9.33 -10.84 -37.23
CA LEU A 16 8.27 -11.69 -36.70
C LEU A 16 8.65 -12.27 -35.33
N ILE A 17 9.90 -12.68 -35.15
CA ILE A 17 10.43 -13.20 -33.88
C ILE A 17 10.43 -12.10 -32.80
N ALA A 18 10.83 -10.86 -33.15
CA ALA A 18 10.78 -9.73 -32.24
C ALA A 18 9.33 -9.37 -31.85
N LEU A 19 8.38 -9.48 -32.78
CA LEU A 19 6.95 -9.22 -32.52
C LEU A 19 6.33 -10.29 -31.61
N LEU A 20 6.75 -11.56 -31.73
CA LEU A 20 6.28 -12.65 -30.87
C LEU A 20 6.84 -12.62 -29.45
N CYS A 21 8.04 -12.03 -29.24
CA CYS A 21 8.71 -12.01 -27.93
C CYS A 21 8.31 -10.79 -27.06
N ALA A 22 7.65 -9.79 -27.65
CA ALA A 22 7.22 -8.56 -26.98
C ALA A 22 6.32 -8.73 -25.73
N PRO A 23 5.41 -9.73 -25.62
CA PRO A 23 4.53 -9.82 -24.46
C PRO A 23 5.21 -10.43 -23.21
N PHE A 24 6.41 -11.00 -23.32
CA PHE A 24 7.07 -11.68 -22.20
C PHE A 24 7.95 -10.77 -21.32
N LEU A 25 8.20 -9.52 -21.73
CA LEU A 25 9.11 -8.62 -21.00
C LEU A 25 8.46 -7.78 -19.89
N GLY A 26 7.13 -7.90 -19.68
CA GLY A 26 6.37 -6.97 -18.83
C GLY A 26 5.76 -7.54 -17.55
N ALA A 27 5.74 -8.86 -17.35
CA ALA A 27 5.10 -9.47 -16.19
C ALA A 27 6.11 -9.71 -15.05
N MET A 28 6.64 -8.64 -14.46
CA MET A 28 7.19 -8.78 -13.11
C MET A 28 6.02 -9.01 -12.15
N PRO A 29 6.03 -10.06 -11.32
CA PRO A 29 5.06 -10.17 -10.24
C PRO A 29 5.22 -8.94 -9.35
N GLY A 30 4.22 -8.05 -9.37
CA GLY A 30 4.17 -6.94 -8.43
C GLY A 30 4.03 -7.53 -7.03
N VAL A 31 4.87 -7.06 -6.09
CA VAL A 31 4.63 -7.31 -4.66
C VAL A 31 3.28 -6.68 -4.35
N ALA A 32 2.30 -7.51 -3.97
CA ALA A 32 0.98 -7.01 -3.58
C ALA A 32 1.17 -6.09 -2.36
N ALA A 33 0.70 -4.85 -2.48
CA ALA A 33 0.80 -3.91 -1.39
C ALA A 33 -0.08 -4.38 -0.22
N SER A 34 0.49 -4.48 0.97
CA SER A 34 -0.25 -4.83 2.19
C SER A 34 -1.18 -3.68 2.55
N ALA A 35 -2.48 -3.94 2.61
CA ALA A 35 -3.46 -2.97 3.07
C ALA A 35 -3.32 -2.76 4.58
N LEU A 36 -3.39 -1.50 5.02
CA LEU A 36 -3.29 -1.11 6.43
C LEU A 36 -4.28 0.02 6.73
N HIS A 37 -5.21 -0.20 7.65
CA HIS A 37 -6.12 0.82 8.16
C HIS A 37 -5.56 1.45 9.43
N PHE A 38 -5.30 2.77 9.39
CA PHE A 38 -4.69 3.51 10.50
C PHE A 38 -5.62 4.62 11.00
N SER A 39 -6.15 4.46 12.21
CA SER A 39 -7.06 5.43 12.82
C SER A 39 -6.36 6.47 13.69
N PHE A 40 -6.77 7.72 13.59
CA PHE A 40 -6.36 8.77 14.53
C PHE A 40 -7.43 8.96 15.61
N ASP A 41 -7.03 9.20 16.85
CA ASP A 41 -7.98 9.40 17.96
C ASP A 41 -8.78 10.70 17.88
N ARG A 42 -8.38 11.61 17.00
CA ARG A 42 -8.96 12.94 16.80
C ARG A 42 -8.79 13.38 15.34
N PRO A 43 -9.49 14.44 14.89
CA PRO A 43 -9.23 15.04 13.58
C PRO A 43 -7.76 15.41 13.39
N ILE A 44 -7.31 15.46 12.14
CA ILE A 44 -5.90 15.72 11.80
C ILE A 44 -5.40 17.00 12.45
N ASP A 45 -4.39 16.87 13.31
CA ASP A 45 -3.65 17.96 13.93
C ASP A 45 -2.14 17.73 13.78
N GLY A 46 -1.33 18.52 14.49
CA GLY A 46 0.13 18.42 14.44
C GLY A 46 0.68 17.03 14.82
N SER A 47 -0.02 16.26 15.65
CA SER A 47 0.41 14.92 16.05
C SER A 47 0.37 13.91 14.88
N ALA A 48 -0.53 14.11 13.92
CA ALA A 48 -0.66 13.26 12.74
C ALA A 48 0.33 13.62 11.62
N ALA A 49 1.03 14.76 11.72
CA ALA A 49 1.87 15.31 10.65
C ALA A 49 2.89 14.32 10.04
N PRO A 50 3.61 13.48 10.81
CA PRO A 50 4.55 12.51 10.24
C PRO A 50 3.87 11.50 9.31
N PHE A 51 2.68 11.04 9.67
CA PHE A 51 1.93 10.03 8.92
C PHE A 51 1.28 10.62 7.66
N ILE A 52 0.77 11.85 7.75
CA ILE A 52 0.26 12.58 6.59
C ILE A 52 1.40 12.90 5.61
N LEU A 53 2.58 13.28 6.10
CA LEU A 53 3.76 13.49 5.27
C LEU A 53 4.19 12.20 4.56
N ALA A 54 4.21 11.07 5.27
CA ALA A 54 4.55 9.78 4.70
C ALA A 54 3.57 9.35 3.61
N SER A 55 2.26 9.52 3.83
CA SER A 55 1.23 9.23 2.84
C SER A 55 1.36 10.13 1.60
N SER A 56 1.48 11.45 1.80
CA SER A 56 1.59 12.43 0.71
C SER A 56 2.87 12.27 -0.13
N LYS A 57 3.99 11.87 0.49
CA LYS A 57 5.25 11.58 -0.21
C LYS A 57 5.33 10.15 -0.76
N GLY A 58 4.31 9.32 -0.54
CA GLY A 58 4.29 7.94 -0.99
C GLY A 58 5.31 7.03 -0.28
N LEU A 59 5.78 7.40 0.91
CA LEU A 59 6.75 6.62 1.68
C LEU A 59 6.17 5.27 2.09
N PHE A 60 4.88 5.21 2.46
CA PHE A 60 4.21 3.94 2.72
C PHE A 60 4.18 3.03 1.49
N ARG A 61 3.89 3.60 0.31
CA ARG A 61 3.88 2.83 -0.95
C ARG A 61 5.27 2.33 -1.33
N ALA A 62 6.32 3.08 -1.01
CA ALA A 62 7.70 2.66 -1.21
C ALA A 62 8.06 1.41 -0.37
N GLU A 63 7.45 1.29 0.81
CA GLU A 63 7.56 0.11 1.68
C GLU A 63 6.53 -0.98 1.37
N GLY A 64 5.82 -0.88 0.23
CA GLY A 64 4.79 -1.86 -0.15
C GLY A 64 3.53 -1.82 0.73
N LEU A 65 3.24 -0.70 1.39
CA LEU A 65 2.05 -0.51 2.22
C LEU A 65 1.02 0.37 1.50
N ASN A 66 -0.23 -0.08 1.50
CA ASN A 66 -1.39 0.71 1.10
C ASN A 66 -2.14 1.17 2.35
N VAL A 67 -1.75 2.34 2.88
CA VAL A 67 -2.28 2.88 4.13
C VAL A 67 -3.51 3.76 3.88
N THR A 68 -4.62 3.44 4.53
CA THR A 68 -5.82 4.28 4.61
C THR A 68 -5.95 4.86 6.01
N THR A 69 -6.37 6.13 6.11
CA THR A 69 -6.48 6.83 7.40
C THR A 69 -7.88 7.37 7.63
N ASP A 70 -8.37 7.25 8.85
CA ASP A 70 -9.61 7.88 9.32
C ASP A 70 -9.43 8.52 10.71
N ALA A 71 -10.49 9.18 11.20
CA ALA A 71 -10.53 9.71 12.56
C ALA A 71 -11.61 8.99 13.36
N ALA A 72 -11.24 8.52 14.54
CA ALA A 72 -12.14 8.04 15.58
C ALA A 72 -12.74 9.22 16.37
N THR A 73 -13.71 8.90 17.22
CA THR A 73 -14.39 9.88 18.09
C THR A 73 -13.59 10.24 19.35
N GLY A 74 -12.51 9.53 19.63
CA GLY A 74 -11.63 9.72 20.77
C GLY A 74 -10.64 8.57 20.92
N SER A 75 -9.71 8.68 21.87
CA SER A 75 -8.68 7.65 22.06
C SER A 75 -9.26 6.30 22.48
N GLN A 76 -10.34 6.28 23.27
CA GLN A 76 -11.01 5.05 23.67
C GLN A 76 -11.63 4.30 22.48
N ASP A 77 -12.28 5.01 21.56
CA ASP A 77 -12.83 4.46 20.31
C ASP A 77 -11.69 3.96 19.41
N ALA A 78 -10.64 4.76 19.21
CA ALA A 78 -9.48 4.36 18.43
C ALA A 78 -8.81 3.07 18.95
N ILE A 79 -8.65 2.94 20.27
CA ILE A 79 -8.10 1.73 20.90
C ILE A 79 -9.05 0.54 20.71
N ALA A 80 -10.35 0.73 20.94
CA ALA A 80 -11.34 -0.33 20.77
C ALA A 80 -11.38 -0.88 19.34
N ARG A 81 -11.22 -0.01 18.32
CA ARG A 81 -11.14 -0.43 16.92
C ARG A 81 -9.92 -1.29 16.62
N VAL A 82 -8.78 -1.00 17.24
CA VAL A 82 -7.59 -1.86 17.13
C VAL A 82 -7.81 -3.18 17.84
N ALA A 83 -8.38 -3.15 19.05
CA ALA A 83 -8.68 -4.36 19.82
C ALA A 83 -9.68 -5.29 19.10
N SER A 84 -10.66 -4.74 18.37
CA SER A 84 -11.64 -5.51 17.61
C SER A 84 -11.19 -5.89 16.20
N GLY A 85 -10.04 -5.38 15.73
CA GLY A 85 -9.55 -5.58 14.35
C GLY A 85 -10.29 -4.75 13.29
N ASN A 86 -11.07 -3.74 13.69
CA ASN A 86 -11.66 -2.77 12.77
C ASN A 86 -10.63 -1.78 12.20
N SER A 87 -9.52 -1.58 12.91
CA SER A 87 -8.35 -0.83 12.46
C SER A 87 -7.09 -1.64 12.77
N ASP A 88 -6.10 -1.60 11.89
CA ASP A 88 -4.83 -2.32 12.12
C ASP A 88 -3.90 -1.57 13.08
N MET A 89 -3.96 -0.24 13.05
CA MET A 89 -3.17 0.64 13.91
C MET A 89 -3.96 1.86 14.34
N ALA A 90 -3.57 2.47 15.46
CA ALA A 90 -4.12 3.74 15.89
C ALA A 90 -3.10 4.68 16.56
N LEU A 91 -3.33 5.99 16.39
CA LEU A 91 -2.63 7.05 17.11
C LEU A 91 -3.56 7.48 18.25
N ALA A 92 -3.20 7.15 19.49
CA ALA A 92 -4.04 7.35 20.66
C ALA A 92 -3.23 7.80 21.88
N ASP A 93 -3.91 8.41 22.85
CA ASP A 93 -3.32 8.84 24.12
C ASP A 93 -2.90 7.64 25.00
N ILE A 94 -1.67 7.68 25.50
CA ILE A 94 -1.10 6.60 26.34
C ILE A 94 -1.84 6.43 27.67
N ASN A 95 -2.38 7.50 28.27
CA ASN A 95 -3.16 7.40 29.50
C ASN A 95 -4.51 6.74 29.24
N ALA A 96 -5.11 6.99 28.08
CA ALA A 96 -6.31 6.26 27.65
C ALA A 96 -6.01 4.77 27.46
N LEU A 97 -4.87 4.42 26.85
CA LEU A 97 -4.45 3.02 26.68
C LEU A 97 -4.20 2.31 28.00
N ILE A 98 -3.54 2.97 28.97
CA ILE A 98 -3.34 2.42 30.32
C ILE A 98 -4.70 2.11 30.97
N ARG A 99 -5.65 3.07 30.97
CA ARG A 99 -6.99 2.86 31.53
C ARG A 99 -7.78 1.77 30.82
N TYR A 100 -7.68 1.69 29.49
CA TYR A 100 -8.31 0.65 28.70
C TYR A 100 -7.82 -0.74 29.13
N ARG A 101 -6.50 -0.91 29.19
CA ARG A 101 -5.88 -2.18 29.64
C ARG A 101 -6.25 -2.51 31.08
N ASP A 102 -6.28 -1.53 31.98
CA ASP A 102 -6.66 -1.75 33.38
C ASP A 102 -8.15 -2.16 33.51
N THR A 103 -9.01 -1.74 32.58
CA THR A 103 -10.42 -2.15 32.52
C THR A 103 -10.59 -3.58 31.99
N GLU A 104 -9.74 -4.00 31.03
CA GLU A 104 -9.69 -5.39 30.54
C GLU A 104 -8.86 -6.32 31.44
N GLY A 105 -8.17 -5.77 32.44
CA GLY A 105 -7.28 -6.47 33.38
C GLY A 105 -7.97 -7.09 34.60
N SER A 106 -9.25 -7.49 34.50
CA SER A 106 -9.94 -8.31 35.51
C SER A 106 -10.21 -9.76 35.09
N LEU A 107 -9.50 -10.26 34.06
CA LEU A 107 -9.51 -11.68 33.69
C LEU A 107 -9.19 -12.59 34.88
#